data_AF-A0A183FUB9-F1
#
_entry.id   AF-A0A183FUB9-F1
#
_cell.length_a   1.000
_cell.length_b   1.000
_cell.length_c   1.000
_cell.angle_alpha   90.00
_cell.angle_beta   90.00
_cell.angle_gamma   90.00
#
_symmetry.space_group_name_H-M   'P 1'
#
loop_
_entity.id
_entity.type
_entity.pdbx_description
1 polymer ?
#
loop_
_entity_poly.entity_id
_entity_poly.type
_entity_poly.pdbx_seq_one_letter_code
_entity_poly.pdbx_strand_id
1 'polypeptide(L)' 'MSANPRAVIHLLTLKCGSPLDAVPSREEMKLAERIASILQDFELRQLEIAEVEKLEVAEEENQEFQPE' A
#
# COMPACT_ATOMS: atom_id res chain seq x y z
N MET A 1 -6.40 -17.44 2.93
CA MET A 1 -4.97 -17.79 3.12
C MET A 1 -4.22 -16.52 3.46
N SER A 2 -3.32 -16.54 4.45
CA SER A 2 -2.47 -15.41 4.83
C SER A 2 -1.02 -15.72 4.43
N ALA A 3 -0.30 -14.72 3.91
CA ALA A 3 1.09 -14.88 3.48
C ALA A 3 2.05 -14.33 4.53
N ASN A 4 3.21 -14.99 4.68
CA ASN A 4 4.28 -14.51 5.55
C ASN A 4 4.82 -13.16 5.01
N PRO A 5 4.93 -12.10 5.83
CA PRO A 5 5.48 -10.81 5.41
C PRO A 5 6.85 -10.90 4.72
N ARG A 6 7.70 -11.85 5.15
CA ARG A 6 9.01 -12.09 4.52
C ARG A 6 8.89 -12.58 3.08
N ALA A 7 7.88 -13.39 2.79
CA ALA A 7 7.63 -13.87 1.43
C ALA A 7 7.15 -12.72 0.52
N VAL A 8 6.32 -11.82 1.06
CA VAL A 8 5.86 -10.62 0.35
C VAL A 8 7.03 -9.69 0.04
N ILE A 9 7.90 -9.44 1.03
CA ILE A 9 9.11 -8.62 0.84
C ILE A 9 10.02 -9.24 -0.23
N HIS A 10 10.30 -10.54 -0.13
CA HIS A 10 11.13 -11.24 -1.11
C HIS A 10 10.58 -11.10 -2.52
N LEU A 11 9.28 -11.31 -2.70
CA LEU A 11 8.63 -11.19 -3.99
C LEU A 11 8.69 -9.76 -4.55
N LEU A 12 8.52 -8.72 -3.70
CA LEU A 12 8.68 -7.33 -4.12
C LEU A 12 10.11 -7.03 -4.57
N THR A 13 11.12 -7.61 -3.92
CA THR A 13 12.51 -7.44 -4.36
C THR A 13 12.78 -8.00 -5.76
N LEU A 14 12.07 -9.06 -6.17
CA LEU A 14 12.20 -9.61 -7.53
C LEU A 14 11.74 -8.62 -8.61
N LYS A 15 10.77 -7.75 -8.33
CA LYS A 15 10.30 -6.71 -9.26
C LYS A 15 11.34 -5.59 -9.46
N CYS A 16 12.15 -5.31 -8.44
CA CYS A 16 13.12 -4.20 -8.44
C CYS A 16 14.50 -4.57 -9.02
N GLY A 17 14.67 -5.79 -9.53
CA GLY A 17 15.96 -6.32 -9.98
C GLY A 17 16.58 -7.20 -8.89
N SER A 18 16.80 -8.47 -9.22
CA SER A 18 17.21 -9.49 -8.26
C SER A 18 18.65 -9.26 -7.76
N PRO A 19 18.90 -9.23 -6.44
CA PRO A 19 20.24 -9.37 -5.87
C PRO A 19 20.63 -10.83 -5.65
N LEU A 20 19.75 -11.79 -6.01
CA LEU A 20 19.96 -13.22 -5.78
C LEU A 20 20.64 -13.88 -6.98
N ASP A 21 21.47 -14.88 -6.71
CA ASP A 21 22.25 -15.65 -7.69
C ASP A 21 21.39 -16.36 -8.77
N ALA A 22 20.06 -16.38 -8.61
CA ALA A 22 19.12 -17.02 -9.52
C ALA A 22 18.14 -16.01 -10.15
N VAL A 23 17.93 -16.18 -11.46
CA VAL A 23 16.92 -15.44 -12.22
C VAL A 23 15.52 -15.90 -11.78
N PRO A 24 14.61 -14.99 -11.38
CA PRO A 24 13.26 -15.36 -10.97
C PRO A 24 12.46 -15.98 -12.13
N SER A 25 11.58 -16.91 -11.80
CA SER A 25 10.67 -17.51 -12.77
C SER A 25 9.61 -16.51 -13.26
N ARG A 26 9.00 -16.83 -14.40
CA ARG A 26 7.92 -16.01 -14.97
C ARG A 26 6.71 -15.92 -14.06
N GLU A 27 6.39 -17.01 -13.37
CA GLU A 27 5.28 -17.11 -12.43
C GLU A 27 5.53 -16.24 -11.19
N GLU A 28 6.76 -16.26 -10.65
CA GLU A 28 7.18 -15.38 -9.55
C GLU A 28 7.11 -13.91 -9.96
N MET A 29 7.61 -13.54 -11.15
CA MET A 29 7.50 -12.15 -11.63
C MET A 29 6.05 -11.70 -11.77
N LYS A 30 5.16 -12.52 -12.33
CA LYS A 30 3.73 -12.21 -12.43
C LYS A 30 3.08 -12.06 -11.05
N LEU A 31 3.46 -12.91 -10.11
CA LEU A 31 2.95 -12.84 -8.74
C LEU A 31 3.45 -11.54 -8.06
N ALA A 32 4.70 -11.16 -8.27
CA ALA A 32 5.28 -9.92 -7.76
C ALA A 32 4.57 -8.69 -8.31
N GLU A 33 4.28 -8.69 -9.60
CA GLU A 33 3.58 -7.59 -10.26
C GLU A 33 2.16 -7.40 -9.71
N ARG A 34 1.43 -8.51 -9.53
CA ARG A 34 0.09 -8.50 -8.91
C ARG A 34 0.12 -7.99 -7.47
N ILE A 35 1.05 -8.50 -6.67
CA ILE A 35 1.17 -8.08 -5.26
C ILE A 35 1.54 -6.60 -5.16
N ALA A 36 2.46 -6.12 -6.01
CA ALA A 36 2.80 -4.71 -6.06
C ALA A 36 1.61 -3.83 -6.45
N SER A 37 0.80 -4.26 -7.44
CA SER A 37 -0.40 -3.52 -7.84
C SER A 37 -1.44 -3.45 -6.72
N ILE A 38 -1.65 -4.54 -5.97
CA ILE A 38 -2.59 -4.57 -4.84
C ILE A 38 -2.11 -3.64 -3.72
N LEU A 39 -0.81 -3.65 -3.41
CA LEU A 39 -0.24 -2.79 -2.38
C LEU A 39 -0.33 -1.31 -2.74
N GLN A 40 -0.09 -0.98 -4.02
CA GLN A 40 -0.23 0.39 -4.51
C GLN A 40 -1.69 0.88 -4.43
N ASP A 41 -2.64 0.05 -4.84
CA ASP A 41 -4.08 0.35 -4.73
C ASP A 41 -4.52 0.49 -3.25
N PHE A 42 -3.96 -0.33 -2.36
CA PHE A 42 -4.19 -0.18 -0.92
C PHE A 42 -3.62 1.14 -0.38
N GLU A 43 -2.38 1.50 -0.73
CA GLU A 43 -1.76 2.77 -0.32
C GLU A 43 -2.56 3.99 -0.77
N LEU A 44 -3.06 3.98 -2.02
CA LEU A 44 -3.91 5.05 -2.54
C LEU A 44 -5.22 5.19 -1.75
N ARG A 45 -5.90 4.08 -1.47
CA ARG A 45 -7.12 4.10 -0.65
C ARG A 45 -6.85 4.56 0.78
N GLN A 46 -5.73 4.17 1.38
CA GLN A 46 -5.36 4.64 2.72
C GLN A 46 -5.05 6.13 2.73
N LEU A 47 -4.45 6.66 1.67
CA LEU A 47 -4.20 8.09 1.53
C LEU A 47 -5.50 8.90 1.41
N GLU A 48 -6.44 8.42 0.59
CA GLU A 48 -7.77 9.02 0.45
C GLU A 48 -8.52 9.06 1.78
N ILE A 49 -8.52 7.95 2.53
CA ILE A 49 -9.12 7.89 3.86
C ILE A 49 -8.45 8.89 4.81
N ALA A 50 -7.12 8.93 4.85
CA ALA A 50 -6.39 9.84 5.71
C ALA A 50 -6.61 11.33 5.37
N GLU A 51 -6.93 11.65 4.12
CA GLU A 51 -7.30 13.00 3.70
C GLU A 51 -8.72 13.35 4.14
N VAL A 52 -9.68 12.44 3.98
CA VAL A 52 -11.06 12.62 4.43
C VAL A 52 -11.13 12.77 5.95
N GLU A 53 -10.45 11.91 6.71
CA GLU A 53 -10.40 12.01 8.17
C GLU A 53 -9.84 13.36 8.64
N LYS A 54 -8.80 13.89 7.96
CA LYS A 54 -8.26 15.22 8.28
C LYS A 54 -9.25 16.34 8.00
N LEU A 55 -10.04 16.21 6.94
CA LEU A 55 -11.04 17.20 6.58
C LEU A 55 -12.19 17.19 7.58
N GLU A 56 -12.68 16.02 7.97
CA GLU A 56 -13.73 15.87 9.00
C GLU A 56 -13.29 16.50 10.33
N VAL A 57 -12.06 16.23 10.78
CA VAL A 57 -11.51 16.85 11.99
C VAL A 57 -11.45 18.38 11.88
N ALA A 58 -11.05 18.91 10.72
CA ALA A 58 -10.98 20.36 10.52
C ALA A 58 -12.38 21.03 10.47
N GLU A 59 -13.39 20.34 9.94
CA GLU A 59 -14.78 20.82 9.94
C GLU A 59 -15.39 20.78 11.35
N GLU A 60 -15.15 19.72 12.12
CA GLU A 60 -15.58 19.63 13.51
C GLU A 60 -15.00 20.76 14.36
N GLU A 61 -13.69 21.03 14.23
CA GLU A 61 -13.05 22.17 14.91
C GLU A 61 -13.70 23.50 14.49
N ASN A 62 -13.95 23.73 13.20
CA ASN A 62 -14.55 24.97 12.72
C ASN A 62 -16.01 25.16 13.18
N GLN A 63 -16.77 24.08 13.35
CA GLN A 63 -18.11 24.12 13.93
C GLN A 63 -18.09 24.44 15.44
N GLU A 64 -17.10 23.92 16.19
CA GLU A 64 -16.94 24.19 17.62
C GLU A 64 -16.64 25.68 17.92
N PHE A 65 -16.05 26.41 16.97
CA PHE A 65 -15.73 27.84 17.12
C PHE A 65 -16.78 28.81 16.55
N GLN A 66 -17.95 28.35 16.11
CA GLN A 66 -19.03 29.26 15.68
C GLN A 66 -19.82 29.77 16.90
N PRO A 67 -19.82 31.08 17.21
CA PRO A 67 -20.69 31.62 18.25
C PRO A 67 -22.15 31.65 17.77
N GLU A 68 -23.08 31.32 18.67
CA GLU A 68 -24.54 31.37 18.46
C GLU A 68 -25.07 32.75 18.03
#